data_AF-A0A961ZB99-F1
#
_entry.id   AF-A0A961ZB99-F1
#
_cell.length_a   1.000
_cell.length_b   1.000
_cell.length_c   1.000
_cell.angle_alpha   90.00
_cell.angle_beta   90.00
_cell.angle_gamma   90.00
#
_symmetry.space_group_name_H-M   'P 1'
#
loop_
_entity.id
_entity.type
_entity.pdbx_description
1 polymer ?
#
loop_
_entity_poly.entity_id
_entity_poly.type
_entity_poly.pdbx_seq_one_letter_code
_entity_poly.pdbx_strand_id
1 'polypeptide(L)'
;MKITWFGGHALRIQASGQIAAFYPESADEGFDRHELLSGADRIVEGPVSDLPAYLATSFEHPAPKRLIDELDEEADGLSFTIARLGEADIVVQGEQESPLVVLAVGEGDVTDAPGDWPHHVRDCTILLFRIDSAILRLVMQLARSGRVRVFLVAVPGLSEAEWAELAAAGEGVPMQVLEPSLGLEL
;
A
#
# COMPACT_ATOMS: atom_id res chain seq x y z
N MET A 1 4.67 -5.92 -8.19
CA MET A 1 3.81 -6.14 -7.01
C MET A 1 2.38 -6.18 -7.51
N LYS A 2 1.54 -7.08 -6.98
CA LYS A 2 0.13 -7.14 -7.38
C LYS A 2 -0.78 -6.77 -6.21
N ILE A 3 -1.80 -5.98 -6.49
CA ILE A 3 -2.84 -5.61 -5.52
C ILE A 3 -4.23 -6.03 -6.02
N THR A 4 -5.10 -6.43 -5.09
CA THR A 4 -6.52 -6.68 -5.36
C THR A 4 -7.33 -6.15 -4.19
N TRP A 5 -8.36 -5.35 -4.47
CA TRP A 5 -9.23 -4.75 -3.47
C TRP A 5 -10.59 -5.44 -3.44
N PHE A 6 -11.14 -5.67 -2.24
CA PHE A 6 -12.38 -6.42 -2.02
C PHE A 6 -13.44 -5.59 -1.28
N GLY A 7 -13.39 -4.26 -1.40
CA GLY A 7 -14.27 -3.36 -0.63
C GLY A 7 -13.67 -2.97 0.72
N GLY A 8 -14.26 -1.96 1.37
CA GLY A 8 -13.73 -1.34 2.59
C GLY A 8 -12.21 -1.18 2.59
N HIS A 9 -11.54 -1.69 3.63
CA HIS A 9 -10.07 -1.73 3.73
C HIS A 9 -9.48 -3.11 3.34
N ALA A 10 -10.29 -4.00 2.79
CA ALA A 10 -9.92 -5.38 2.52
C ALA A 10 -9.09 -5.49 1.25
N LEU A 11 -7.83 -5.90 1.39
CA LEU A 11 -6.88 -6.00 0.28
C LEU A 11 -6.13 -7.31 0.31
N ARG A 12 -5.78 -7.78 -0.87
CA ARG A 12 -4.74 -8.76 -1.07
C ARG A 12 -3.56 -8.10 -1.76
N ILE A 13 -2.37 -8.27 -1.19
CA ILE A 13 -1.13 -7.82 -1.81
C ILE A 13 -0.22 -9.02 -2.00
N GLN A 14 0.28 -9.18 -3.22
CA GLN A 14 1.27 -10.17 -3.58
C GLN A 14 2.59 -9.46 -3.93
N ALA A 15 3.64 -9.79 -3.21
CA ALA A 15 4.96 -9.18 -3.30
C ALA A 15 6.02 -10.21 -2.95
N SER A 16 7.18 -10.17 -3.60
CA SER A 16 8.27 -11.14 -3.36
C SER A 16 7.82 -12.63 -3.34
N GLY A 17 6.82 -13.01 -4.14
CA GLY A 17 6.29 -14.38 -4.16
C GLY A 17 5.39 -14.78 -2.98
N GLN A 18 5.18 -13.88 -2.02
CA GLN A 18 4.31 -14.07 -0.86
C GLN A 18 3.02 -13.26 -1.00
N ILE A 19 2.00 -13.64 -0.25
CA ILE A 19 0.68 -13.01 -0.22
C ILE A 19 0.35 -12.56 1.20
N ALA A 20 -0.03 -11.29 1.36
CA ALA A 20 -0.71 -10.81 2.55
C ALA A 20 -2.16 -10.43 2.27
N ALA A 21 -3.03 -10.85 3.18
CA ALA A 21 -4.41 -10.38 3.27
C ALA A 21 -4.51 -9.32 4.38
N PHE A 22 -5.15 -8.20 4.07
CA PHE A 22 -5.34 -7.07 4.99
C PHE A 22 -6.82 -6.91 5.30
N TYR A 23 -7.14 -6.69 6.57
CA TYR A 23 -8.47 -6.34 7.08
C TYR A 23 -9.60 -7.17 6.47
N PRO A 24 -9.55 -8.51 6.55
CA PRO A 24 -10.51 -9.38 5.87
C PRO A 24 -11.96 -9.21 6.33
N GLU A 25 -12.17 -8.71 7.55
CA GLU A 25 -13.51 -8.39 8.09
C GLU A 25 -14.11 -7.11 7.49
N SER A 26 -13.33 -6.32 6.76
CA SER A 26 -13.79 -5.07 6.14
C SER A 26 -14.22 -5.22 4.69
N ALA A 27 -14.22 -6.44 4.15
CA ALA A 27 -14.67 -6.69 2.78
C ALA A 27 -16.17 -6.37 2.64
N ASP A 28 -16.57 -5.83 1.49
CA ASP A 28 -17.97 -5.46 1.26
C ASP A 28 -18.88 -6.69 1.22
N GLU A 29 -20.17 -6.49 1.56
CA GLU A 29 -21.19 -7.54 1.49
C GLU A 29 -21.30 -8.09 0.07
N GLY A 30 -20.84 -9.34 -0.13
CA GLY A 30 -20.86 -10.01 -1.44
C GLY A 30 -19.51 -10.61 -1.86
N PHE A 31 -18.41 -10.23 -1.21
CA PHE A 31 -17.11 -10.87 -1.44
C PHE A 31 -16.91 -12.09 -0.54
N ASP A 32 -16.40 -13.18 -1.14
CA ASP A 32 -16.05 -14.38 -0.38
C ASP A 32 -14.72 -14.15 0.35
N ARG A 33 -14.79 -14.01 1.68
CA ARG A 33 -13.61 -13.89 2.53
C ARG A 33 -12.63 -15.06 2.35
N HIS A 34 -13.12 -16.24 2.00
CA HIS A 34 -12.24 -17.37 1.72
C HIS A 34 -11.33 -17.10 0.52
N GLU A 35 -11.81 -16.39 -0.50
CA GLU A 35 -11.01 -16.00 -1.67
C GLU A 35 -9.88 -15.03 -1.28
N LEU A 36 -10.19 -14.05 -0.43
CA LEU A 36 -9.21 -13.10 0.10
C LEU A 36 -8.11 -13.80 0.91
N LEU A 37 -8.49 -14.76 1.75
CA LEU A 37 -7.55 -15.50 2.62
C LEU A 37 -6.84 -16.65 1.92
N SER A 38 -7.32 -17.09 0.76
CA SER A 38 -6.79 -18.29 0.09
C SER A 38 -5.34 -18.09 -0.37
N GLY A 39 -4.46 -18.90 0.22
CA GLY A 39 -3.02 -18.85 -0.04
C GLY A 39 -2.32 -17.64 0.58
N ALA A 40 -2.93 -16.95 1.55
CA ALA A 40 -2.26 -15.88 2.28
C ALA A 40 -1.20 -16.46 3.23
N ASP A 41 0.05 -16.02 3.05
CA ASP A 41 1.16 -16.34 3.95
C ASP A 41 1.09 -15.50 5.23
N ARG A 42 0.53 -14.29 5.12
CA ARG A 42 0.37 -13.33 6.22
C ARG A 42 -1.05 -12.77 6.25
N ILE A 43 -1.57 -12.60 7.45
CA ILE A 43 -2.84 -11.91 7.68
C ILE A 43 -2.55 -10.70 8.55
N VAL A 44 -2.95 -9.53 8.07
CA VAL A 44 -2.86 -8.26 8.78
C VAL A 44 -4.26 -7.91 9.24
N GLU A 45 -4.45 -8.03 10.55
CA GLU A 45 -5.68 -7.75 11.26
C GLU A 45 -5.36 -6.92 12.51
N GLY A 46 -6.34 -6.16 12.99
CA GLY A 46 -6.14 -5.26 14.14
C GLY A 46 -5.59 -3.88 13.76
N PRO A 47 -5.40 -3.00 14.75
CA PRO A 47 -5.03 -1.61 14.52
C PRO A 47 -3.62 -1.48 13.94
N VAL A 48 -3.42 -0.45 13.12
CA VAL A 48 -2.12 -0.14 12.48
C VAL A 48 -0.99 -0.02 13.52
N SER A 49 -1.31 0.39 14.76
CA SER A 49 -0.36 0.49 15.88
C SER A 49 0.33 -0.82 16.26
N ASP A 50 -0.26 -1.97 15.92
CA ASP A 50 0.30 -3.28 16.24
C ASP A 50 1.39 -3.70 15.24
N LEU A 51 1.49 -2.98 14.11
CA LEU A 51 2.57 -3.20 13.14
C LEU A 51 3.88 -2.54 13.61
N PRO A 52 5.03 -3.16 13.31
CA PRO A 52 6.33 -2.57 13.62
C PRO A 52 6.46 -1.21 12.92
N ALA A 53 7.04 -0.22 13.61
CA ALA A 53 7.32 1.06 13.01
C ALA A 53 8.33 0.90 11.87
N TYR A 54 8.07 1.55 10.74
CA TYR A 54 8.98 1.55 9.60
C TYR A 54 10.16 2.46 9.88
N LEU A 55 11.33 1.87 10.12
CA LEU A 55 12.55 2.62 10.43
C LEU A 55 13.35 2.92 9.17
N ALA A 56 13.79 4.17 9.02
CA ALA A 56 14.55 4.60 7.84
C ALA A 56 15.85 3.81 7.60
N THR A 57 16.38 3.17 8.64
CA THR A 57 17.65 2.43 8.63
C THR A 57 17.47 0.91 8.47
N SER A 58 16.25 0.38 8.48
CA SER A 58 16.01 -1.07 8.41
C SER A 58 15.92 -1.61 6.98
N PHE A 59 15.93 -0.73 5.96
CA PHE A 59 15.84 -1.13 4.56
C PHE A 59 17.21 -1.01 3.90
N GLU A 60 18.02 -2.07 4.01
CA GLU A 60 19.14 -2.28 3.10
C GLU A 60 18.57 -3.00 1.87
N HIS A 61 18.71 -2.41 0.67
CA HIS A 61 18.47 -3.17 -0.56
C HIS A 61 19.40 -4.38 -0.53
N PRO A 62 18.87 -5.61 -0.53
CA PRO A 62 19.73 -6.78 -0.64
C PRO A 62 20.54 -6.63 -1.93
N ALA A 63 21.86 -6.67 -1.83
CA ALA A 63 22.71 -6.73 -3.02
C ALA A 63 22.22 -7.91 -3.87
N PRO A 64 22.13 -7.78 -5.21
CA PRO A 64 21.64 -8.86 -6.06
C PRO A 64 22.48 -10.11 -5.79
N LYS A 65 21.87 -11.13 -5.16
CA LYS A 65 22.51 -12.43 -4.92
C LYS A 65 22.84 -13.03 -6.28
N ARG A 66 24.06 -13.57 -6.44
CA ARG A 66 24.46 -14.19 -7.70
C ARG A 66 23.75 -15.54 -7.80
N LEU A 67 23.31 -15.92 -8.99
CA LEU A 67 22.65 -17.20 -9.30
C LEU A 67 23.38 -18.46 -8.79
N ILE A 68 24.66 -18.36 -8.41
CA ILE A 68 25.44 -19.48 -7.87
C ILE A 68 25.23 -19.69 -6.36
N ASP A 69 24.67 -18.71 -5.66
CA ASP A 69 24.39 -18.72 -4.22
C ASP A 69 22.97 -19.26 -3.92
N GLU A 70 22.14 -19.51 -4.93
CA GLU A 70 20.75 -20.01 -4.82
C GLU A 70 20.64 -21.52 -4.52
N LEU A 71 21.75 -22.26 -4.49
CA LEU A 71 21.73 -23.72 -4.40
C LEU A 71 21.77 -24.29 -2.98
N ASP A 72 22.06 -23.48 -1.95
CA ASP A 72 22.31 -23.98 -0.58
C ASP A 72 21.44 -23.33 0.52
N GLU A 73 20.55 -22.38 0.21
CA GLU A 73 19.65 -21.78 1.20
C GLU A 73 18.19 -22.11 0.83
N GLU A 74 17.48 -22.78 1.75
CA GLU A 74 16.03 -23.06 1.67
C GLU A 74 15.24 -21.75 1.51
N ALA A 75 15.07 -21.21 0.30
CA ALA A 75 14.11 -20.15 -0.06
C ALA A 75 13.91 -19.00 0.97
N ASP A 76 14.93 -18.67 1.76
CA ASP A 76 14.82 -17.76 2.92
C ASP A 76 14.99 -16.28 2.52
N GLY A 77 14.99 -16.01 1.21
CA GLY A 77 15.52 -14.77 0.63
C GLY A 77 14.54 -13.92 -0.16
N LEU A 78 13.23 -14.15 -0.04
CA LEU A 78 12.22 -13.29 -0.64
C LEU A 78 11.13 -13.03 0.40
N SER A 79 11.34 -11.99 1.22
CA SER A 79 10.33 -11.52 2.16
C SER A 79 9.95 -10.08 1.83
N PHE A 80 8.67 -9.73 1.96
CA PHE A 80 8.26 -8.33 1.88
C PHE A 80 7.95 -7.78 3.28
N THR A 81 8.32 -6.52 3.48
CA THR A 81 8.09 -5.80 4.73
C THR A 81 6.66 -5.28 4.75
N ILE A 82 5.99 -5.47 5.88
CA ILE A 82 4.75 -4.78 6.23
C ILE A 82 5.03 -4.05 7.53
N ALA A 83 4.91 -2.72 7.50
CA ALA A 83 5.23 -1.88 8.64
C ALA A 83 4.32 -0.67 8.68
N ARG A 84 4.22 -0.06 9.86
CA ARG A 84 3.50 1.20 10.04
C ARG A 84 4.37 2.38 9.63
N LEU A 85 3.82 3.27 8.82
CA LEU A 85 4.39 4.57 8.46
C LEU A 85 3.54 5.65 9.15
N GLY A 86 4.04 6.25 10.23
CA GLY A 86 3.25 7.20 11.03
C GLY A 86 2.22 6.51 11.94
N GLU A 87 1.03 7.08 12.12
CA GLU A 87 0.01 6.51 13.03
C GLU A 87 -1.08 5.70 12.30
N ALA A 88 -1.47 6.13 11.11
CA ALA A 88 -2.60 5.58 10.37
C ALA A 88 -2.22 4.93 9.04
N ASP A 89 -0.94 4.98 8.63
CA ASP A 89 -0.51 4.50 7.32
C ASP A 89 0.32 3.21 7.43
N ILE A 90 0.23 2.40 6.38
CA ILE A 90 0.98 1.15 6.24
C ILE A 90 1.90 1.29 5.02
N VAL A 91 3.12 0.81 5.15
CA VAL A 91 4.00 0.58 4.00
C VAL A 91 4.19 -0.91 3.79
N VAL A 92 4.05 -1.29 2.52
CA VAL A 92 4.32 -2.64 2.01
C VAL A 92 5.45 -2.53 1.00
N GLN A 93 6.53 -3.25 1.26
CA GLN A 93 7.76 -3.12 0.49
C GLN A 93 8.33 -4.49 0.15
N GLY A 94 8.28 -4.87 -1.13
CA GLY A 94 9.01 -6.02 -1.68
C GLY A 94 10.49 -5.69 -1.89
N GLU A 95 11.35 -6.70 -2.06
CA GLU A 95 12.81 -6.49 -2.15
C GLU A 95 13.23 -5.75 -3.44
N GLN A 96 12.54 -6.06 -4.55
CA GLN A 96 12.82 -5.51 -5.88
C GLN A 96 11.64 -4.73 -6.47
N GLU A 97 10.68 -4.37 -5.63
CA GLU A 97 9.42 -3.76 -6.05
C GLU A 97 9.32 -2.33 -5.50
N SER A 98 8.67 -1.43 -6.22
CA SER A 98 8.39 -0.09 -5.68
C SER A 98 7.52 -0.18 -4.41
N PRO A 99 7.75 0.69 -3.41
CA PRO A 99 6.92 0.73 -2.21
C PRO A 99 5.45 0.94 -2.57
N LEU A 100 4.57 0.22 -1.88
CA LEU A 100 3.15 0.54 -1.79
C LEU A 100 2.89 1.15 -0.41
N VAL A 101 2.39 2.37 -0.38
CA VAL A 101 1.92 3.00 0.85
C VAL A 101 0.39 3.01 0.83
N VAL A 102 -0.20 2.44 1.86
CA VAL A 102 -1.65 2.41 2.07
C VAL A 102 -1.99 3.46 3.12
N LEU A 103 -2.71 4.49 2.71
CA LEU A 103 -3.00 5.64 3.57
C LEU A 103 -4.30 5.48 4.35
N ALA A 104 -4.33 6.08 5.54
CA ALA A 104 -5.53 6.28 6.36
C ALA A 104 -6.31 5.01 6.68
N VAL A 105 -5.59 3.93 7.00
CA VAL A 105 -6.16 2.63 7.37
C VAL A 105 -6.56 2.59 8.85
N GLY A 106 -5.88 3.39 9.70
CA GLY A 106 -6.18 3.52 11.12
C GLY A 106 -7.18 4.64 11.45
N GLU A 107 -7.62 4.69 12.72
CA GLU A 107 -8.51 5.75 13.26
C GLU A 107 -7.78 7.07 13.60
N GLY A 108 -6.44 7.09 13.49
CA GLY A 108 -5.61 8.27 13.77
C GLY A 108 -5.54 9.26 12.61
N ASP A 109 -4.93 10.42 12.87
CA ASP A 109 -4.66 11.40 11.82
C ASP A 109 -3.66 10.81 10.80
N VAL A 110 -3.93 11.05 9.51
CA VAL A 110 -3.03 10.69 8.42
C VAL A 110 -1.71 11.44 8.62
N THR A 111 -0.57 10.81 8.34
CA THR A 111 0.74 11.42 8.62
C THR A 111 0.83 12.86 8.08
N ASP A 112 1.09 13.82 8.97
CA ASP A 112 1.00 15.27 8.70
C ASP A 112 2.01 15.80 7.65
N ALA A 113 3.05 15.03 7.31
CA ALA A 113 4.02 15.46 6.30
C ALA A 113 4.72 14.30 5.58
N PRO A 114 4.66 14.24 4.23
CA PRO A 114 5.56 13.42 3.40
C PRO A 114 7.06 13.74 3.59
N GLY A 115 7.36 14.90 4.19
CA GLY A 115 8.72 15.35 4.48
C GLY A 115 9.47 14.43 5.44
N ASP A 116 8.74 13.77 6.34
CA ASP A 116 9.30 12.88 7.37
C ASP A 116 9.40 11.42 6.90
N TRP A 117 8.91 11.12 5.70
CA TRP A 117 9.02 9.77 5.14
C TRP A 117 10.49 9.42 4.89
N PRO A 118 10.92 8.21 5.27
CA PRO A 118 12.28 7.75 5.01
C PRO A 118 12.70 7.99 3.56
N HIS A 119 13.97 8.35 3.35
CA HIS A 119 14.46 8.74 2.03
C HIS A 119 14.29 7.67 0.94
N HIS A 120 14.17 6.40 1.32
CA HIS A 120 13.96 5.27 0.41
C HIS A 120 12.49 5.07 0.01
N VAL A 121 11.52 5.71 0.68
CA VAL A 121 10.13 5.75 0.22
C VAL A 121 10.03 6.78 -0.90
N ARG A 122 10.38 6.35 -2.11
CA ARG A 122 10.32 7.09 -3.38
C ARG A 122 9.77 6.19 -4.47
N ASP A 123 9.37 6.80 -5.58
CA ASP A 123 8.72 6.13 -6.71
C ASP A 123 7.58 5.21 -6.25
N CYS A 124 6.89 5.62 -5.19
CA CYS A 124 5.92 4.80 -4.48
C CYS A 124 4.54 4.86 -5.15
N THR A 125 3.81 3.77 -5.00
CA THR A 125 2.38 3.73 -5.28
C THR A 125 1.64 4.06 -4.00
N ILE A 126 0.67 4.97 -4.08
CA ILE A 126 -0.15 5.37 -2.93
C ILE A 126 -1.55 4.82 -3.11
N LEU A 127 -2.09 4.08 -2.14
CA LEU A 127 -3.47 3.63 -2.12
C LEU A 127 -4.31 4.47 -1.17
N LEU A 128 -5.44 4.97 -1.67
CA LEU A 128 -6.42 5.79 -0.96
C LEU A 128 -7.73 5.03 -0.77
N PHE A 129 -8.29 5.06 0.44
CA PHE A 129 -9.59 4.44 0.76
C PHE A 129 -10.72 5.43 1.06
N ARG A 130 -10.40 6.72 1.12
CA ARG A 130 -11.37 7.79 1.41
C ARG A 130 -10.91 9.09 0.77
N ILE A 131 -11.86 10.02 0.60
CA ILE A 131 -11.60 11.37 0.09
C ILE A 131 -12.24 12.36 1.06
N ASP A 132 -11.40 13.19 1.65
CA ASP A 132 -11.79 14.31 2.49
C ASP A 132 -10.70 15.38 2.47
N SER A 133 -10.93 16.49 3.17
CA SER A 133 -10.00 17.62 3.23
C SER A 133 -8.61 17.28 3.78
N ALA A 134 -8.46 16.24 4.61
CA ALA A 134 -7.14 15.81 5.08
C ALA A 134 -6.41 15.04 3.98
N ILE A 135 -7.09 14.08 3.33
CA ILE A 135 -6.54 13.32 2.20
C ILE A 135 -6.19 14.24 1.03
N LEU A 136 -7.07 15.17 0.65
CA LEU A 136 -6.80 16.09 -0.47
C LEU A 136 -5.56 16.95 -0.19
N ARG A 137 -5.37 17.41 1.05
CA ARG A 137 -4.15 18.15 1.43
C ARG A 137 -2.91 17.28 1.34
N LEU A 138 -2.99 16.03 1.79
CA LEU A 138 -1.87 15.10 1.72
C LEU A 138 -1.52 14.71 0.28
N VAL A 139 -2.51 14.42 -0.56
CA VAL A 139 -2.33 14.14 -1.99
C VAL A 139 -1.62 15.30 -2.68
N MET A 140 -2.01 16.54 -2.39
CA MET A 140 -1.35 17.74 -2.91
C MET A 140 0.11 17.86 -2.46
N GLN A 141 0.42 17.54 -1.20
CA GLN A 141 1.80 17.54 -0.71
C GLN A 141 2.64 16.42 -1.35
N LEU A 142 2.06 15.22 -1.46
CA LEU A 142 2.70 14.04 -2.05
C LEU A 142 2.98 14.23 -3.54
N ALA A 143 2.04 14.78 -4.30
CA ALA A 143 2.22 15.06 -5.72
C ALA A 143 3.39 16.03 -5.97
N ARG A 144 3.55 17.04 -5.12
CA ARG A 144 4.66 18.01 -5.19
C ARG A 144 5.99 17.45 -4.70
N SER A 145 6.00 16.34 -3.97
CA SER A 145 7.22 15.76 -3.41
C SER A 145 8.12 15.10 -4.46
N GLY A 146 7.56 14.74 -5.63
CA GLY A 146 8.24 13.94 -6.66
C GLY A 146 8.52 12.49 -6.23
N ARG A 147 7.93 12.02 -5.13
CA ARG A 147 8.12 10.66 -4.59
C ARG A 147 7.03 9.67 -5.02
N VAL A 148 5.94 10.14 -5.61
CA VAL A 148 4.79 9.30 -5.96
C VAL A 148 4.78 9.02 -7.45
N ARG A 149 4.68 7.73 -7.80
CA ARG A 149 4.57 7.25 -9.16
C ARG A 149 3.11 7.23 -9.64
N VAL A 150 2.19 6.81 -8.78
CA VAL A 150 0.76 6.70 -9.08
C VAL A 150 -0.07 6.70 -7.79
N PHE A 151 -1.25 7.33 -7.84
CA PHE A 151 -2.29 7.15 -6.85
C PHE A 151 -3.32 6.12 -7.32
N LEU A 152 -3.61 5.16 -6.45
CA LEU A 152 -4.70 4.21 -6.59
C LEU A 152 -5.85 4.63 -5.67
N VAL A 153 -7.08 4.56 -6.18
CA VAL A 153 -8.27 5.03 -5.46
C VAL A 153 -9.23 3.86 -5.29
N ALA A 154 -9.35 3.37 -4.07
CA ALA A 154 -10.25 2.29 -3.65
C ALA A 154 -11.41 2.88 -2.83
N VAL A 155 -12.21 3.72 -3.49
CA VAL A 155 -13.36 4.41 -2.86
C VAL A 155 -14.63 3.98 -3.59
N PRO A 156 -15.57 3.29 -2.93
CA PRO A 156 -16.78 2.83 -3.58
C PRO A 156 -17.69 4.02 -3.94
N GLY A 157 -18.28 3.98 -5.14
CA GLY A 157 -19.30 4.97 -5.55
C GLY A 157 -18.78 6.40 -5.75
N LEU A 158 -17.49 6.55 -6.04
CA LEU A 158 -16.85 7.85 -6.24
C LEU A 158 -17.59 8.73 -7.25
N SER A 159 -18.04 9.91 -6.83
CA SER A 159 -18.73 10.85 -7.71
C SER A 159 -17.76 11.59 -8.64
N GLU A 160 -18.29 12.13 -9.75
CA GLU A 160 -17.49 12.94 -10.68
C GLU A 160 -16.89 14.19 -10.01
N ALA A 161 -17.59 14.78 -9.04
CA ALA A 161 -17.11 15.96 -8.33
C ALA A 161 -15.93 15.62 -7.39
N GLU A 162 -16.06 14.54 -6.61
CA GLU A 162 -14.98 14.06 -5.74
C GLU A 162 -13.76 13.62 -6.56
N TRP A 163 -13.97 12.98 -7.72
CA TRP A 163 -12.89 12.65 -8.65
C TRP A 163 -12.20 13.91 -9.19
N ALA A 164 -12.95 14.93 -9.59
CA ALA A 164 -12.38 16.17 -10.09
C ALA A 164 -11.55 16.90 -9.03
N GLU A 165 -12.03 16.94 -7.78
CA GLU A 165 -11.28 17.51 -6.64
C GLU A 165 -9.99 16.74 -6.36
N LEU A 166 -10.07 15.40 -6.33
CA LEU A 166 -8.90 14.54 -6.12
C LEU A 166 -7.88 14.69 -7.24
N ALA A 167 -8.32 14.66 -8.50
CA ALA A 167 -7.46 14.83 -9.67
C ALA A 167 -6.77 16.21 -9.70
N ALA A 168 -7.46 17.26 -9.27
CA ALA A 168 -6.86 18.58 -9.10
C ALA A 168 -5.82 18.60 -7.96
N ALA A 169 -6.09 17.90 -6.85
CA ALA A 169 -5.14 17.82 -5.74
C ALA A 169 -3.84 17.12 -6.13
N GLY A 170 -3.90 16.01 -6.88
CA GLY A 170 -2.71 15.26 -7.31
C GLY A 170 -2.24 15.57 -8.72
N GLU A 171 -2.43 16.82 -9.17
CA GLU A 171 -1.99 17.29 -10.48
C GLU A 171 -0.55 16.86 -10.80
N GLY A 172 -0.36 16.29 -11.99
CA GLY A 172 0.95 15.85 -12.48
C GLY A 172 1.34 14.42 -12.07
N VAL A 173 0.55 13.75 -11.23
CA VAL A 173 0.74 12.33 -10.89
C VAL A 173 -0.39 11.50 -11.46
N PRO A 174 -0.10 10.36 -12.14
CA PRO A 174 -1.12 9.43 -12.60
C PRO A 174 -2.06 8.98 -11.47
N MET A 175 -3.34 8.84 -11.79
CA MET A 175 -4.36 8.33 -10.88
C MET A 175 -5.18 7.22 -11.54
N GLN A 176 -5.53 6.20 -10.77
CA GLN A 176 -6.35 5.09 -11.24
C GLN A 176 -7.34 4.65 -10.15
N VAL A 177 -8.61 4.53 -10.52
CA VAL A 177 -9.63 3.90 -9.66
C VAL A 177 -9.44 2.39 -9.69
N LEU A 178 -9.49 1.76 -8.52
CA LEU A 178 -9.50 0.31 -8.41
C LEU A 178 -10.94 -0.21 -8.48
N GLU A 179 -11.15 -1.16 -9.38
CA GLU A 179 -12.38 -1.93 -9.42
C GLU A 179 -12.29 -3.08 -8.39
N PRO A 180 -13.33 -3.32 -7.59
CA PRO A 180 -13.36 -4.46 -6.68
C PRO A 180 -13.10 -5.79 -7.40
N SER A 181 -12.35 -6.68 -6.76
CA SER A 181 -11.88 -7.98 -7.26
C SER A 181 -10.98 -7.93 -8.51
N LEU A 182 -10.64 -6.75 -9.02
CA LEU A 182 -9.69 -6.64 -10.13
C LEU A 182 -8.25 -6.59 -9.60
N GLY A 183 -7.43 -7.55 -10.05
CA GLY A 183 -6.00 -7.54 -9.77
C GLY A 183 -5.27 -6.53 -10.65
N LEU A 184 -4.48 -5.65 -10.03
CA LEU A 184 -3.63 -4.68 -10.70
C LEU A 184 -2.15 -4.98 -10.43
N GLU A 185 -1.35 -5.01 -11.49
CA GLU A 185 0.11 -5.09 -11.40
C GLU A 185 0.70 -3.68 -11.30
N LEU A 186 1.62 -3.50 -10.35
CA LEU A 186 2.33 -2.27 -10.03
C LEU A 186 3.78 -2.35 -10.49
#